data_AF-A0A9P7EEF4-F1
#
_entry.id   AF-A0A9P7EEF4-F1
#
_cell.length_a   1.000
_cell.length_b   1.000
_cell.length_c   1.000
_cell.angle_alpha   90.00
_cell.angle_beta   90.00
_cell.angle_gamma   90.00
#
_symmetry.space_group_name_H-M   'P 1'
#
loop_
_entity.id
_entity.type
_entity.pdbx_description
1 polymer ?
#
loop_
_entity_poly.entity_id
_entity_poly.type
_entity_poly.pdbx_seq_one_letter_code
_entity_poly.pdbx_strand_id
1 'polypeptide(L)' 'MRETFVWNLNDPVITPEHFAQTLIEDYALPHSYQGVITRAIQEQLSDFKAHIASVDGD' A
#
# COMPACT_ATOMS: atom_id res chain seq x y z
N MET A 1 -2.26 -16.34 4.60
CA MET A 1 -2.20 -16.04 3.16
C MET A 1 -1.24 -14.87 2.99
N ARG A 2 -0.35 -14.90 2.00
CA ARG A 2 0.61 -13.81 1.75
C ARG A 2 0.36 -13.32 0.33
N GLU A 3 -0.13 -12.10 0.22
CA GLU A 3 -0.29 -11.40 -1.06
C GLU A 3 0.93 -10.53 -1.32
N THR A 4 1.25 -10.30 -2.59
CA THR A 4 2.33 -9.40 -3.02
C THR A 4 1.92 -8.74 -4.32
N PHE A 5 2.12 -7.43 -4.41
CA PHE A 5 1.75 -6.61 -5.56
C PHE A 5 2.82 -5.55 -5.81
N VAL A 6 2.79 -4.98 -7.01
CA VAL A 6 3.64 -3.85 -7.39
C VAL A 6 2.83 -2.57 -7.27
N TRP A 7 3.37 -1.56 -6.60
CA TRP A 7 2.72 -0.27 -6.44
C TRP A 7 3.35 0.78 -7.36
N ASN A 8 2.54 1.50 -8.13
CA ASN A 8 3.00 2.67 -8.88
C ASN A 8 2.90 3.91 -7.98
N LEU A 9 4.04 4.48 -7.58
CA LEU A 9 4.10 5.66 -6.73
C LEU A 9 3.50 6.93 -7.35
N ASN A 10 3.42 6.96 -8.68
CA ASN A 10 2.90 8.09 -9.44
C ASN A 10 1.46 7.85 -9.91
N ASP A 11 0.77 6.83 -9.38
CA ASP A 11 -0.63 6.58 -9.69
C ASP A 11 -1.50 7.70 -9.09
N PRO A 12 -2.21 8.50 -9.91
CA PRO A 12 -3.04 9.59 -9.41
C PRO A 12 -4.47 9.13 -9.08
N VAL A 13 -4.83 7.89 -9.38
CA VAL A 13 -6.21 7.39 -9.37
C VAL A 13 -6.44 6.39 -8.24
N ILE A 14 -5.54 5.44 -8.05
CA ILE A 14 -5.73 4.36 -7.09
C ILE A 14 -5.09 4.72 -5.74
N THR A 15 -5.93 5.00 -4.75
CA THR A 15 -5.47 5.21 -3.37
C THR A 15 -5.29 3.88 -2.64
N PRO A 16 -4.42 3.80 -1.60
CA PRO A 16 -4.28 2.62 -0.76
C PRO A 16 -5.60 2.14 -0.16
N GLU A 17 -6.49 3.06 0.22
CA GLU A 17 -7.82 2.76 0.77
C GLU A 17 -8.73 2.10 -0.26
N HIS A 18 -8.72 2.61 -1.49
CA HIS A 18 -9.51 2.04 -2.58
C HIS A 18 -9.00 0.66 -2.96
N PHE A 19 -7.67 0.50 -3.09
CA PHE A 19 -7.06 -0.81 -3.34
C PHE A 19 -7.36 -1.82 -2.23
N ALA A 20 -7.25 -1.41 -0.96
CA ALA A 20 -7.58 -2.27 0.17
C ALA A 20 -9.04 -2.71 0.16
N GLN A 21 -9.97 -1.83 -0.24
CA GLN A 21 -11.38 -2.17 -0.40
C GLN A 21 -11.59 -3.22 -1.50
N THR A 22 -11.02 -3.03 -2.70
CA THR A 22 -11.13 -4.01 -3.78
C THR A 22 -10.54 -5.36 -3.36
N LEU A 23 -9.41 -5.36 -2.66
CA LEU A 23 -8.78 -6.59 -2.18
C LEU A 23 -9.65 -7.36 -1.18
N ILE A 24 -10.29 -6.69 -0.23
CA ILE A 24 -11.17 -7.39 0.71
C ILE A 24 -12.43 -7.93 0.02
N GLU A 25 -12.94 -7.24 -1.00
CA GLU A 25 -14.11 -7.67 -1.77
C GLU A 25 -13.77 -8.90 -2.63
N ASP A 26 -12.65 -8.88 -3.35
CA ASP A 26 -12.21 -9.97 -4.23
C ASP A 26 -11.92 -11.26 -3.47
N TYR A 27 -11.34 -11.15 -2.27
CA TYR A 27 -10.98 -12.30 -1.43
C TYR A 27 -12.02 -12.61 -0.34
N ALA A 28 -13.17 -11.91 -0.35
CA ALA A 28 -14.23 -12.05 0.65
C ALA A 28 -13.74 -11.96 2.11
N LEU A 29 -12.83 -11.02 2.38
CA LEU A 29 -12.24 -10.81 3.70
C LEU A 29 -13.12 -9.90 4.58
N PRO A 30 -13.03 -10.00 5.92
CA PRO A 30 -13.73 -9.09 6.80
C PRO A 30 -13.28 -7.64 6.62
N HIS A 31 -14.21 -6.68 6.69
CA HIS A 31 -13.91 -5.24 6.59
C HIS A 31 -12.89 -4.73 7.62
N SER A 32 -12.70 -5.43 8.74
CA SER A 32 -11.65 -5.11 9.73
C SER A 32 -10.23 -5.15 9.16
N TYR A 33 -10.02 -5.86 8.04
CA TYR A 33 -8.71 -5.94 7.37
C TYR A 33 -8.40 -4.69 6.54
N GLN A 34 -9.39 -3.89 6.16
CA GLN A 34 -9.18 -2.73 5.30
C GLN A 34 -8.13 -1.78 5.89
N GLY A 35 -8.29 -1.41 7.16
CA GLY A 35 -7.34 -0.52 7.84
C GLY A 35 -5.94 -1.13 7.98
N VAL A 36 -5.84 -2.45 8.16
CA VAL A 36 -4.56 -3.16 8.26
C VAL A 36 -3.83 -3.14 6.91
N ILE A 37 -4.53 -3.42 5.82
CA ILE A 37 -3.98 -3.43 4.46
C ILE A 37 -3.55 -2.02 4.05
N THR A 38 -4.42 -1.02 4.23
CA THR A 38 -4.11 0.39 3.95
C THR A 38 -2.85 0.84 4.66
N ARG A 39 -2.77 0.57 5.98
CA ARG A 39 -1.61 0.95 6.79
C ARG A 39 -0.33 0.26 6.31
N ALA A 40 -0.40 -1.04 6.01
CA ALA A 40 0.77 -1.80 5.54
C ALA A 40 1.30 -1.28 4.19
N ILE A 41 0.42 -0.80 3.30
CA ILE A 41 0.83 -0.12 2.06
C ILE A 41 1.52 1.21 2.41
N GLN A 42 0.87 2.05 3.20
CA GLN A 42 1.39 3.39 3.56
C GLN A 42 2.75 3.33 4.27
N GLU A 43 2.96 2.35 5.16
CA GLU A 43 4.25 2.12 5.83
C GLU A 43 5.35 1.80 4.80
N GLN A 44 5.11 0.86 3.88
CA GLN A 44 6.08 0.53 2.82
C GLN A 44 6.37 1.70 1.88
N LEU A 45 5.36 2.50 1.53
CA LEU A 45 5.57 3.70 0.71
C LEU A 45 6.37 4.78 1.45
N SER A 46 6.14 4.92 2.75
CA SER A 46 6.87 5.88 3.60
C SER A 46 8.32 5.47 3.77
N ASP A 47 8.58 4.17 4.01
CA ASP A 47 9.92 3.61 4.10
C ASP A 47 10.67 3.82 2.79
N PHE A 48 10.05 3.53 1.64
CA PHE A 48 10.67 3.77 0.34
C PHE A 48 11.06 5.23 0.13
N LYS A 49 10.17 6.17 0.47
CA LYS A 49 10.44 7.62 0.38
C LYS A 49 11.61 8.03 1.27
N ALA A 50 11.68 7.51 2.49
CA ALA A 50 12.79 7.78 3.41
C ALA A 50 14.12 7.25 2.86
N HIS A 51 14.13 6.05 2.27
CA HIS A 51 15.34 5.48 1.68
C HIS A 51 15.81 6.25 0.45
N ILE A 52 14.91 6.67 -0.46
CA ILE A 52 15.33 7.49 -1.61
C ILE A 52 15.85 8.85 -1.17
N ALA A 53 15.17 9.52 -0.24
CA ALA A 53 15.62 10.82 0.26
C ALA A 53 17.01 10.75 0.93
N SER A 54 17.40 9.61 1.50
CA SER A 54 18.74 9.40 2.05
C SER A 54 19.83 9.12 1.01
N VAL A 55 19.48 8.64 -0.19
CA VAL A 55 20.45 8.26 -1.24
C VAL A 55 20.88 9.48 -2.07
N ASP A 56 20.04 10.49 -2.23
CA ASP A 56 20.37 11.74 -2.95
C ASP A 56 21.23 12.72 -2.10
N GLY A 57 21.69 12.29 -0.92
CA GLY A 57 22.44 13.11 0.05
C GLY A 57 23.94 12.80 0.19
N ASP A 58 24.51 11.89 -0.60
CA ASP A 58 25.95 11.55 -0.66
C ASP A 58 26.56 11.88 -2.04
#